data_AF-A0A7J0EA68-F1
#
_entry.id   AF-A0A7J0EA68-F1
#
_cell.length_a   1.000
_cell.length_b   1.000
_cell.length_c   1.000
_cell.angle_alpha   90.00
_cell.angle_beta   90.00
_cell.angle_gamma   90.00
#
_symmetry.space_group_name_H-M   'P 1'
#
loop_
_entity.id
_entity.type
_entity.pdbx_description
1 polymer ?
#
loop_
_entity_poly.entity_id
_entity_poly.type
_entity_poly.pdbx_seq_one_letter_code
_entity_poly.pdbx_strand_id
1 'polypeptide(L)'
;MVMQVAMERALNAETRTKGLGSKCRNEREKAAWADCLKLYESTILQLNHTLTGKCSDFDAQTWLSTSLTNLDTCQAGFVELGVSDFVWPLMNNNVSKLISNSLSVNNGSTEKQTYRDGFPTWVKPADQASQFSVANFIAGRSWLPATKVPFTSGL
;
A
#
# COMPACT_ATOMS: atom_id res chain seq x y z
N MET A 1 -2.63 -17.10 -13.99
CA MET A 1 -4.07 -17.12 -14.34
C MET A 1 -4.91 -16.16 -13.47
N VAL A 2 -4.65 -15.99 -12.15
CA VAL A 2 -5.34 -14.95 -11.32
C VAL A 2 -4.81 -13.53 -11.57
N MET A 3 -3.50 -13.39 -11.75
CA MET A 3 -2.82 -12.10 -11.98
C MET A 3 -3.32 -11.32 -13.20
N GLN A 4 -3.62 -11.99 -14.32
CA GLN A 4 -4.11 -11.34 -15.53
C GLN A 4 -5.50 -10.72 -15.31
N VAL A 5 -6.38 -11.43 -14.61
CA VAL A 5 -7.71 -10.91 -14.26
C VAL A 5 -7.60 -9.71 -13.31
N ALA A 6 -6.68 -9.77 -12.34
CA ALA A 6 -6.41 -8.65 -11.44
C ALA A 6 -5.95 -7.40 -12.21
N MET A 7 -5.04 -7.57 -13.17
CA MET A 7 -4.54 -6.50 -14.03
C MET A 7 -5.63 -5.90 -14.92
N GLU A 8 -6.43 -6.73 -15.60
CA GLU A 8 -7.53 -6.27 -16.45
C GLU A 8 -8.55 -5.44 -15.63
N ARG A 9 -8.89 -5.92 -14.43
CA ARG A 9 -9.79 -5.21 -13.52
C ARG A 9 -9.18 -3.90 -13.01
N ALA A 10 -7.87 -3.85 -12.76
CA ALA A 10 -7.17 -2.64 -12.37
C ALA A 10 -7.19 -1.58 -13.49
N LEU A 11 -6.93 -1.97 -14.75
CA LEU A 11 -6.99 -1.08 -15.91
C LEU A 11 -8.41 -0.50 -16.11
N ASN A 12 -9.43 -1.34 -15.99
CA ASN A 12 -10.83 -0.91 -16.08
C ASN A 12 -11.21 0.07 -14.94
N ALA A 13 -10.75 -0.21 -13.72
CA ALA A 13 -10.97 0.67 -12.57
C ALA A 13 -10.26 2.03 -12.73
N GLU A 14 -9.03 2.04 -13.25
CA GLU A 14 -8.28 3.27 -13.50
C GLU A 14 -8.92 4.11 -14.61
N THR A 15 -9.33 3.49 -15.72
CA THR A 15 -10.06 4.18 -16.80
C THR A 15 -11.35 4.81 -16.28
N ARG A 16 -12.12 4.08 -15.47
CA ARG A 16 -13.33 4.61 -14.83
C ARG A 16 -12.99 5.78 -13.89
N THR A 17 -11.93 5.64 -13.09
CA THR A 17 -11.47 6.65 -12.14
C THR A 17 -11.05 7.94 -12.85
N LYS A 18 -10.30 7.85 -13.95
CA LYS A 18 -9.91 9.02 -14.77
C LYS A 18 -11.11 9.85 -15.20
N GLY A 19 -12.22 9.19 -15.56
CA GLY A 19 -13.47 9.85 -15.94
C GLY A 19 -14.26 10.51 -14.80
N LEU A 20 -13.87 10.32 -13.53
CA LEU A 20 -14.58 10.89 -12.38
C LEU A 20 -14.09 12.29 -11.98
N GLY A 21 -12.98 12.77 -12.53
CA GLY A 21 -12.42 14.08 -12.16
C GLY A 21 -13.40 15.24 -12.37
N SER A 22 -14.20 15.20 -13.45
CA SER A 22 -15.24 16.20 -13.74
C SER A 22 -16.48 16.09 -12.85
N LYS A 23 -16.63 14.99 -12.09
CA LYS A 23 -17.76 14.77 -11.19
C LYS A 23 -17.48 15.25 -9.76
N CYS A 24 -16.23 15.55 -9.42
CA CYS A 24 -15.88 16.04 -8.08
C CYS A 24 -16.61 17.35 -7.78
N ARG A 25 -17.27 17.42 -6.62
CA ARG A 25 -18.15 18.55 -6.23
C ARG A 25 -17.40 19.71 -5.60
N ASN A 26 -16.22 19.45 -5.06
CA ASN A 26 -15.40 20.42 -4.34
C ASN A 26 -13.90 20.08 -4.45
N GLU A 27 -13.06 21.02 -4.02
CA GLU A 27 -11.60 20.85 -4.11
C GLU A 27 -11.04 19.73 -3.23
N ARG A 28 -11.70 19.38 -2.10
CA ARG A 28 -11.26 18.26 -1.26
C ARG A 28 -11.50 16.92 -1.95
N GLU A 29 -12.66 16.74 -2.56
CA GLU A 29 -12.97 15.56 -3.39
C GLU A 29 -12.00 15.45 -4.56
N LYS A 30 -11.73 16.57 -5.23
CA LYS A 30 -10.80 16.62 -6.37
C LYS A 30 -9.36 16.27 -5.95
N ALA A 31 -8.92 16.74 -4.78
CA ALA A 31 -7.61 16.39 -4.23
C ALA A 31 -7.54 14.88 -3.90
N ALA A 32 -8.52 14.36 -3.15
CA ALA A 32 -8.60 12.93 -2.80
C ALA A 32 -8.62 12.03 -4.05
N TRP A 33 -9.41 12.42 -5.06
CA TRP A 33 -9.47 11.74 -6.35
C TRP A 33 -8.14 11.77 -7.10
N ALA A 34 -7.49 12.94 -7.19
CA ALA A 34 -6.24 13.09 -7.91
C ALA A 34 -5.11 12.27 -7.27
N ASP A 35 -5.05 12.22 -5.93
CA ASP A 35 -4.08 11.39 -5.22
C ASP A 35 -4.39 9.91 -5.36
N CYS A 36 -5.66 9.51 -5.29
CA CYS A 36 -6.05 8.13 -5.56
C CYS A 36 -5.73 7.70 -7.00
N LEU A 37 -5.91 8.58 -8.00
CA LEU A 37 -5.58 8.27 -9.38
C LEU A 37 -4.08 7.95 -9.56
N LYS A 38 -3.19 8.71 -8.91
CA LYS A 38 -1.74 8.42 -8.91
C LYS A 38 -1.45 7.05 -8.27
N LEU A 39 -2.15 6.69 -7.20
CA LEU A 39 -2.01 5.38 -6.54
C LEU A 39 -2.49 4.24 -7.43
N TYR A 40 -3.54 4.45 -8.24
CA TYR A 40 -3.98 3.51 -9.27
C TYR A 40 -2.94 3.35 -10.39
N GLU A 41 -2.35 4.44 -10.87
CA GLU A 41 -1.30 4.40 -11.90
C GLU A 41 -0.06 3.64 -11.39
N SER A 42 0.37 3.91 -10.15
CA SER A 42 1.44 3.15 -9.48
C SER A 42 1.07 1.67 -9.35
N THR A 43 -0.18 1.36 -9.00
CA THR A 43 -0.67 -0.02 -8.91
C THR A 43 -0.56 -0.75 -10.25
N ILE A 44 -0.98 -0.12 -11.35
CA ILE A 44 -0.90 -0.69 -12.71
C ILE A 44 0.55 -0.94 -13.10
N LEU A 45 1.46 -0.02 -12.78
CA LEU A 45 2.90 -0.19 -13.04
C LEU A 45 3.45 -1.43 -12.34
N GLN A 46 3.16 -1.60 -11.05
CA GLN A 46 3.61 -2.75 -10.26
C GLN A 46 3.01 -4.08 -10.75
N LEU A 47 1.73 -4.10 -11.12
CA LEU A 47 1.09 -5.28 -11.68
C LEU A 47 1.68 -5.66 -13.04
N ASN A 48 1.99 -4.66 -13.89
CA ASN A 48 2.64 -4.90 -15.17
C ASN A 48 4.03 -5.52 -14.96
N HIS A 49 4.84 -4.96 -14.05
CA HIS A 49 6.14 -5.52 -13.70
C HIS A 49 6.03 -6.98 -13.27
N THR A 50 5.07 -7.29 -12.40
CA THR A 50 4.77 -8.67 -11.95
C THR A 50 4.43 -9.61 -13.12
N LEU A 51 3.70 -9.13 -14.13
CA LEU A 51 3.29 -9.92 -15.29
C LEU A 51 4.39 -10.11 -16.35
N THR A 52 5.36 -9.20 -16.44
CA THR A 52 6.44 -9.32 -17.44
C THR A 52 7.37 -10.52 -17.19
N GLY A 53 7.28 -11.17 -16.01
CA GLY A 53 8.07 -12.35 -15.68
C GLY A 53 9.57 -12.09 -15.49
N LYS A 54 9.99 -10.83 -15.49
CA LYS A 54 11.39 -10.40 -15.31
C LYS A 54 11.80 -10.30 -13.83
N CYS A 55 10.90 -10.61 -12.91
CA CYS A 55 11.06 -10.38 -11.48
C CYS A 55 11.18 -11.67 -10.69
N SER A 56 11.87 -11.62 -9.55
CA SER A 56 11.90 -12.76 -8.62
C SER A 56 10.53 -12.95 -7.95
N ASP A 57 10.28 -14.13 -7.36
CA ASP A 57 9.06 -14.37 -6.58
C ASP A 57 8.92 -13.39 -5.40
N PHE A 58 10.06 -12.97 -4.83
CA PHE A 58 10.14 -11.94 -3.80
C PHE A 58 9.74 -10.55 -4.33
N ASP A 59 10.23 -10.17 -5.51
CA ASP A 59 9.84 -8.91 -6.16
C ASP A 59 8.35 -8.91 -6.50
N ALA A 60 7.84 -10.02 -7.06
CA ALA A 60 6.42 -10.20 -7.33
C ALA A 60 5.57 -10.04 -6.07
N GLN A 61 6.00 -10.62 -4.94
CA GLN A 61 5.30 -10.49 -3.66
C GLN A 61 5.34 -9.04 -3.15
N THR A 62 6.48 -8.38 -3.28
CA THR A 62 6.69 -6.99 -2.87
C THR A 62 5.80 -6.05 -3.68
N TRP A 63 5.77 -6.22 -5.00
CA TRP A 63 4.96 -5.40 -5.89
C TRP A 63 3.47 -5.62 -5.68
N LEU A 64 3.02 -6.86 -5.49
CA LEU A 64 1.64 -7.15 -5.12
C LEU A 64 1.24 -6.51 -3.79
N SER A 65 2.11 -6.58 -2.79
CA SER A 65 1.87 -5.95 -1.47
C SER A 65 1.81 -4.43 -1.57
N THR A 66 2.68 -3.84 -2.40
CA THR A 66 2.69 -2.40 -2.70
C THR A 66 1.40 -1.98 -3.40
N SER A 67 0.96 -2.75 -4.40
CA SER A 67 -0.31 -2.51 -5.10
C SER A 67 -1.50 -2.54 -4.15
N LEU A 68 -1.56 -3.50 -3.23
CA LEU A 68 -2.64 -3.56 -2.23
C LEU A 68 -2.61 -2.35 -1.30
N THR A 69 -1.42 -1.99 -0.81
CA THR A 69 -1.22 -0.82 0.05
C THR A 69 -1.63 0.48 -0.63
N ASN A 70 -1.33 0.64 -1.92
CA ASN A 70 -1.74 1.81 -2.70
C ASN A 70 -3.26 1.96 -2.75
N LEU A 71 -4.00 0.86 -2.94
CA LEU A 71 -5.46 0.88 -2.97
C LEU A 71 -6.08 1.19 -1.60
N ASP A 72 -5.51 0.63 -0.53
CA ASP A 72 -5.95 0.91 0.84
C ASP A 72 -5.64 2.38 1.23
N THR A 73 -4.48 2.90 0.81
CA THR A 73 -4.10 4.31 1.02
C THR A 73 -5.05 5.25 0.28
N CYS A 74 -5.43 4.91 -0.95
CA CYS A 74 -6.46 5.66 -1.68
C CYS A 74 -7.75 5.73 -0.88
N GLN A 75 -8.26 4.58 -0.40
CA GLN A 75 -9.48 4.53 0.40
C GLN A 75 -9.37 5.39 1.67
N ALA A 76 -8.26 5.25 2.39
CA ALA A 76 -7.99 5.99 3.61
C ALA A 76 -8.03 7.51 3.37
N GLY A 77 -7.46 7.99 2.27
CA GLY A 77 -7.46 9.42 1.93
C GLY A 77 -8.87 10.02 1.81
N PHE A 78 -9.83 9.29 1.23
CA PHE A 78 -11.24 9.74 1.19
C PHE A 78 -11.89 9.79 2.57
N VAL A 79 -11.55 8.84 3.45
CA VAL A 79 -12.08 8.77 4.81
C VAL A 79 -11.50 9.91 5.66
N GLU A 80 -10.19 10.13 5.61
CA GLU A 80 -9.48 11.17 6.36
C GLU A 80 -9.93 12.58 5.97
N LEU A 81 -10.19 12.81 4.68
CA LEU A 81 -10.69 14.09 4.18
C LEU A 81 -12.21 14.28 4.36
N GLY A 82 -12.92 13.25 4.83
CA GLY A 82 -14.36 13.30 5.08
C GLY A 82 -15.21 13.42 3.81
N VAL A 83 -14.76 12.84 2.68
CA VAL A 83 -15.38 12.98 1.34
C VAL A 83 -15.71 11.62 0.71
N SER A 84 -16.03 10.62 1.54
CA SER A 84 -16.28 9.23 1.12
C SER A 84 -17.70 8.94 0.65
N ASP A 85 -18.60 9.93 0.65
CA ASP A 85 -20.04 9.76 0.38
C ASP A 85 -20.40 9.74 -1.11
N PHE A 86 -19.60 10.37 -1.97
CA PHE A 86 -19.97 10.56 -3.38
C PHE A 86 -19.00 9.96 -4.39
N VAL A 87 -17.74 10.41 -4.43
CA VAL A 87 -16.77 9.94 -5.43
C VAL A 87 -16.31 8.51 -5.12
N TRP A 88 -16.10 8.17 -3.85
CA TRP A 88 -15.63 6.85 -3.43
C TRP A 88 -16.56 5.69 -3.85
N PRO A 89 -17.89 5.74 -3.66
CA PRO A 89 -18.80 4.69 -4.15
C PRO A 89 -18.72 4.45 -5.66
N LEU A 90 -18.37 5.47 -6.45
CA LEU A 90 -18.18 5.35 -7.90
C LEU A 90 -16.86 4.67 -8.26
N MET A 91 -15.87 4.74 -7.37
CA MET A 91 -14.55 4.12 -7.51
C MET A 91 -14.51 2.69 -6.94
N ASN A 92 -15.44 2.34 -6.05
CA ASN A 92 -15.48 1.03 -5.39
C ASN A 92 -15.49 -0.14 -6.39
N ASN A 93 -14.63 -1.11 -6.15
CA ASN A 93 -14.44 -2.29 -6.99
C ASN A 93 -13.78 -3.44 -6.21
N ASN A 94 -13.48 -4.53 -6.90
CA ASN A 94 -12.94 -5.78 -6.36
C ASN A 94 -11.44 -6.01 -6.68
N VAL A 95 -10.71 -4.98 -7.13
CA VAL A 95 -9.29 -5.09 -7.48
C VAL A 95 -8.44 -5.48 -6.27
N SER A 96 -8.65 -4.85 -5.10
CA SER A 96 -7.92 -5.18 -3.86
C SER A 96 -8.06 -6.66 -3.49
N LYS A 97 -9.27 -7.22 -3.61
CA LYS A 97 -9.54 -8.65 -3.37
C LYS A 97 -8.81 -9.56 -4.35
N LEU A 98 -8.75 -9.18 -5.63
CA LEU A 98 -8.05 -9.96 -6.66
C LEU A 98 -6.53 -9.94 -6.45
N ILE A 99 -5.98 -8.80 -6.04
CA ILE A 99 -4.57 -8.65 -5.68
C ILE A 99 -4.26 -9.50 -4.44
N SER A 100 -5.10 -9.42 -3.40
CA SER A 100 -4.97 -10.24 -2.18
C SER A 100 -5.00 -11.75 -2.49
N ASN A 101 -5.93 -12.20 -3.33
CA ASN A 101 -5.97 -13.60 -3.79
C ASN A 101 -4.69 -13.99 -4.54
N SER A 102 -4.15 -13.09 -5.34
CA SER A 102 -2.91 -13.35 -6.07
C SER A 102 -1.70 -13.43 -5.14
N LEU A 103 -1.68 -12.61 -4.09
CA LEU A 103 -0.68 -12.63 -3.02
C LEU A 103 -0.66 -13.98 -2.29
N SER A 104 -1.82 -14.55 -2.01
CA SER A 104 -1.94 -15.87 -1.37
C SER A 104 -1.45 -17.02 -2.25
N VAL A 105 -1.51 -16.87 -3.58
CA VAL A 105 -1.01 -17.86 -4.55
C VAL A 105 0.46 -17.66 -4.86
N ASN A 106 0.96 -16.43 -4.76
CA ASN A 106 2.36 -16.12 -4.99
C ASN A 106 3.18 -16.78 -3.87
N ASN A 107 3.92 -17.84 -4.20
CA ASN A 107 4.80 -18.56 -3.28
C ASN A 107 6.07 -17.74 -3.02
N GLY A 108 5.88 -16.49 -2.56
CA GLY A 108 6.95 -15.57 -2.26
C GLY A 108 7.85 -16.22 -1.22
N SER A 109 9.10 -16.44 -1.63
CA SER A 109 10.10 -17.13 -0.85
C SER A 109 10.21 -16.47 0.53
N THR A 110 9.97 -17.25 1.59
CA THR A 110 10.54 -16.94 2.91
C THR A 110 12.04 -17.19 2.86
N GLU A 111 12.76 -16.45 2.02
CA GLU A 111 14.20 -16.37 2.15
C GLU A 111 14.44 -15.72 3.50
N LYS A 112 14.77 -16.55 4.50
CA LYS A 112 15.32 -16.06 5.75
C LYS A 112 16.53 -15.23 5.34
N GLN A 113 16.44 -13.91 5.50
CA GLN A 113 17.58 -13.04 5.37
C GLN A 113 18.61 -13.51 6.40
N THR A 114 19.58 -14.30 5.95
CA THR A 114 20.73 -14.67 6.76
C THR A 114 21.67 -13.48 6.69
N TYR A 115 21.67 -12.65 7.73
CA TYR A 115 22.67 -11.61 7.90
C TYR A 115 24.01 -12.30 8.22
N ARG A 116 24.75 -12.67 7.17
CA ARG A 116 25.97 -13.49 7.31
C ARG A 116 27.07 -12.78 8.08
N ASP A 117 27.10 -11.45 8.03
CA ASP A 117 28.16 -10.63 8.62
C ASP A 117 27.79 -10.04 9.99
N GLY A 118 26.63 -10.40 10.55
CA GLY A 118 26.12 -9.80 11.80
C GLY A 118 25.83 -8.30 11.67
N PHE A 119 25.27 -7.69 12.71
CA PHE A 119 25.01 -6.25 12.70
C PHE A 119 26.32 -5.44 12.81
N PRO A 120 26.41 -4.23 12.21
CA PRO A 120 27.63 -3.45 12.24
C PRO A 120 28.05 -3.08 13.67
N THR A 121 29.34 -3.30 14.00
CA THR A 121 29.88 -3.08 15.36
C THR A 121 30.13 -1.62 15.71
N TRP A 122 30.08 -0.72 14.73
CA TRP A 122 30.25 0.72 14.94
C TRP A 122 28.98 1.44 15.44
N VAL A 123 27.86 0.72 15.54
CA VAL A 123 26.62 1.19 16.17
C VAL A 123 26.40 0.40 17.46
N LYS A 124 26.16 1.09 18.58
CA LYS A 124 25.82 0.40 19.84
C LYS A 124 24.41 -0.19 19.75
N PRO A 125 24.14 -1.36 20.36
CA PRO A 125 22.80 -1.97 20.33
C PRO A 125 21.67 -1.06 20.82
N ALA A 126 21.93 -0.25 21.86
CA ALA A 126 20.95 0.70 22.39
C ALA A 126 20.63 1.82 21.37
N ASP A 127 21.65 2.36 20.69
CA ASP A 127 21.47 3.40 19.67
C ASP A 127 20.67 2.85 18.48
N GLN A 128 20.92 1.59 18.09
CA GLN A 128 20.13 0.90 17.09
C GLN A 128 18.67 0.73 17.53
N ALA A 129 18.41 0.18 18.71
CA ALA A 129 17.06 -0.08 19.18
C ALA A 129 16.27 1.23 19.41
N SER A 130 16.95 2.33 19.75
CA SER A 130 16.30 3.63 19.96
C SER A 130 15.65 4.15 18.67
N GLN A 131 16.26 3.91 17.51
CA GLN A 131 15.72 4.29 16.20
C GLN A 131 14.38 3.60 15.91
N PHE A 132 14.18 2.40 16.46
CA PHE A 132 12.95 1.62 16.29
C PHE A 132 11.97 1.78 17.46
N SER A 133 12.21 2.74 18.35
CA SER A 133 11.26 3.08 19.40
C SER A 133 10.10 3.92 18.86
N VAL A 134 8.93 3.77 19.46
CA VAL A 134 7.70 4.50 19.10
C VAL A 134 7.90 6.02 19.10
N ALA A 135 8.78 6.54 19.94
CA ALA A 135 9.13 7.96 20.00
C ALA A 135 9.73 8.51 18.71
N ASN A 136 10.44 7.65 17.96
CA ASN A 136 11.14 8.04 16.74
C ASN A 136 10.37 7.70 15.46
N PHE A 137 9.22 7.04 15.57
CA PHE A 137 8.32 6.83 14.43
C PHE A 137 7.56 8.11 14.11
N ILE A 138 7.33 8.37 12.81
CA ILE A 138 6.54 9.50 12.34
C ILE A 138 5.15 9.42 12.99
N ALA A 139 4.88 10.40 13.85
CA ALA A 139 3.65 10.49 14.64
C ALA A 139 3.35 9.25 15.52
N GLY A 140 4.34 8.40 15.84
CA GLY A 140 4.11 7.13 16.56
C GLY A 140 3.32 7.31 17.86
N ARG A 141 3.66 8.32 18.65
CA ARG A 141 2.99 8.64 19.92
C ARG A 141 1.52 9.06 19.77
N SER A 142 1.08 9.52 18.59
CA SER A 142 -0.30 9.98 18.38
C SER A 142 -1.22 8.87 17.87
N TRP A 143 -0.77 8.03 16.93
CA TRP A 143 -1.64 7.03 16.32
C TRP A 143 -1.61 5.67 17.02
N LEU A 144 -0.50 5.28 17.68
CA LEU A 144 -0.42 3.99 18.38
C LEU A 144 -1.46 3.83 19.51
N PRO A 145 -1.77 4.85 20.35
CA PRO A 145 -2.82 4.73 21.36
C PRO A 145 -4.20 4.33 20.81
N ALA A 146 -4.52 4.72 19.56
CA ALA A 146 -5.81 4.40 18.93
C ALA A 146 -5.96 2.90 18.64
N THR A 147 -4.85 2.16 18.52
CA THR A 147 -4.84 0.72 18.27
C THR A 147 -5.23 -0.12 19.50
N LYS A 148 -5.17 0.47 20.70
CA LYS A 148 -5.33 -0.21 22.00
C LYS A 148 -4.32 -1.32 22.28
N VAL A 149 -3.26 -1.42 21.49
CA VAL A 149 -2.13 -2.33 21.76
C VAL A 149 -1.22 -1.67 22.80
N PRO A 150 -0.90 -2.34 23.93
CA PRO A 150 0.04 -1.80 24.91
C PRO A 150 1.42 -1.53 24.29
N PHE A 151 2.03 -0.38 24.58
CA PHE A 151 3.36 -0.01 24.07
C PHE A 151 4.15 0.85 25.07
N THR A 152 5.48 0.83 24.95
CA THR A 152 6.38 1.81 25.56
C THR A 152 6.86 2.78 24.49
N SER A 153 6.93 4.07 24.82
CA SER A 153 7.35 5.07 23.82
C SER A 153 8.85 5.02 23.52
N GLY A 154 9.67 4.61 24.48
CA GLY A 154 11.13 4.57 24.37
C GLY A 154 11.69 3.22 24.82
N LEU A 155 13.02 3.15 24.85
CA LEU A 155 13.81 2.09 25.49
C LEU A 155 13.98 2.36 26.98
#